data_AF-A0A934PSX6-F1
#
_entry.id   AF-A0A934PSX6-F1
#
_cell.length_a   1.000
_cell.length_b   1.000
_cell.length_c   1.000
_cell.angle_alpha   90.00
_cell.angle_beta   90.00
_cell.angle_gamma   90.00
#
_symmetry.space_group_name_H-M   'P 1'
#
loop_
_entity.id
_entity.type
_entity.pdbx_description
1 polymer ?
#
loop_
_entity_poly.entity_id
_entity_poly.type
_entity_poly.pdbx_seq_one_letter_code
_entity_poly.pdbx_strand_id
1 'polypeptide(L)' 'MEGINNNAPLSFEELLKLKHDIKNQLSNIQLALEGLSFDITENPDECDLYLDSMAKSAEKIDKLLNIIS' A
#
# COMPACT_ATOMS: atom_id res chain seq x y z
N MET A 1 -22.98 24.33 14.23
CA MET A 1 -21.99 23.25 14.04
C MET A 1 -21.55 23.35 12.59
N GLU A 2 -20.40 23.97 12.34
CA GLU A 2 -19.82 24.01 11.00
C GLU A 2 -19.36 22.60 10.66
N GLY A 3 -19.91 22.03 9.59
CA GLY A 3 -19.46 20.76 9.05
C GLY A 3 -18.02 20.91 8.59
N ILE A 4 -17.14 20.01 9.05
CA ILE A 4 -15.77 19.91 8.56
C ILE A 4 -15.87 19.71 7.04
N ASN A 5 -15.45 20.73 6.29
CA ASN A 5 -15.49 20.70 4.84
C ASN A 5 -14.32 19.83 4.36
N ASN A 6 -14.59 18.54 4.12
CA ASN A 6 -13.62 17.54 3.66
C ASN A 6 -13.07 17.81 2.24
N ASN A 7 -13.38 18.95 1.62
CA ASN A 7 -12.98 19.30 0.26
C ASN A 7 -11.82 20.33 0.21
N ALA A 8 -11.14 20.58 1.33
CA ALA A 8 -9.95 21.43 1.30
C ALA A 8 -8.83 20.71 0.54
N PRO A 9 -8.19 21.33 -0.47
CA PRO A 9 -7.08 20.71 -1.18
C PRO A 9 -5.96 20.38 -0.19
N LEU A 10 -5.43 19.16 -0.27
CA LEU A 10 -4.28 18.73 0.52
C LEU A 10 -3.14 19.74 0.35
N SER A 11 -2.51 20.09 1.47
CA SER A 11 -1.27 20.85 1.45
C SER A 11 -0.17 20.07 0.71
N PHE A 12 0.84 20.79 0.23
CA PHE A 12 1.97 20.16 -0.44
C PHE A 12 2.71 19.15 0.46
N GLU A 13 2.77 19.41 1.77
CA GLU A 13 3.37 18.50 2.74
C GLU A 13 2.55 17.20 2.88
N GLU A 14 1.22 17.29 2.93
CA GLU A 14 0.34 16.12 2.97
C GLU A 14 0.45 15.29 1.70
N LEU A 15 0.56 15.92 0.53
CA LEU A 15 0.80 15.22 -0.74
C LEU A 15 2.15 14.49 -0.77
N LEU A 16 3.21 15.09 -0.19
CA LEU A 16 4.51 14.44 -0.09
C LEU A 16 4.49 13.23 0.85
N LYS A 17 3.79 13.34 1.99
CA LYS A 17 3.60 12.22 2.93
C LYS A 17 2.82 11.09 2.26
N LEU A 18 1.70 11.41 1.62
CA LEU A 18 0.91 10.43 0.85
C LEU A 18 1.76 9.72 -0.22
N LYS A 19 2.54 10.48 -1.01
CA LYS A 19 3.45 9.91 -2.02
C LYS A 19 4.47 8.96 -1.39
N HIS A 20 5.04 9.33 -0.25
CA HIS A 20 5.98 8.49 0.48
C HIS A 20 5.32 7.19 0.94
N ASP A 21 4.13 7.27 1.52
CA ASP A 21 3.44 6.11 2.08
C ASP A 21 2.99 5.12 0.99
N ILE A 22 2.53 5.64 -0.15
CA ILE A 22 2.23 4.80 -1.33
C ILE A 22 3.49 4.11 -1.83
N LYS A 23 4.62 4.85 -1.96
CA LYS A 23 5.89 4.25 -2.38
C LYS A 23 6.33 3.14 -1.44
N ASN A 24 6.16 3.34 -0.13
CA ASN A 24 6.49 2.33 0.87
C ASN A 24 5.65 1.05 0.69
N GLN A 25 4.34 1.16 0.42
CA GLN A 25 3.51 -0.02 0.15
C GLN A 25 3.90 -0.73 -1.17
N LEU A 26 4.27 0.04 -2.20
CA LEU A 26 4.76 -0.54 -3.45
C LEU A 26 6.08 -1.30 -3.26
N SER A 27 7.01 -0.76 -2.46
CA SER A 27 8.24 -1.47 -2.10
C SER A 27 7.98 -2.77 -1.33
N ASN A 28 6.98 -2.79 -0.43
CA ASN A 28 6.58 -4.02 0.26
C ASN A 28 6.04 -5.08 -0.72
N ILE A 29 5.23 -4.66 -1.70
CA ILE A 29 4.72 -5.55 -2.76
C ILE A 29 5.88 -6.11 -3.59
N GLN A 30 6.85 -5.27 -3.97
CA GLN A 30 8.02 -5.72 -4.73
C GLN A 30 8.86 -6.73 -3.95
N LEU A 31 9.11 -6.48 -2.67
CA LEU A 31 9.85 -7.41 -1.82
C LEU A 31 9.13 -8.77 -1.68
N ALA A 32 7.80 -8.75 -1.54
CA ALA A 32 7.00 -9.96 -1.48
C ALA A 32 6.99 -10.73 -2.82
N LEU A 33 6.98 -10.01 -3.95
CA LEU A 33 7.12 -10.62 -5.28
C LEU A 33 8.49 -11.28 -5.47
N GLU A 34 9.56 -10.60 -5.04
CA GLU A 34 10.90 -11.14 -5.08
C GLU A 34 10.99 -12.43 -4.27
N GLY A 35 10.55 -12.41 -2.99
CA GLY A 35 10.52 -13.61 -2.14
C GLY A 35 9.69 -14.75 -2.74
N LEU A 36 8.50 -14.45 -3.26
CA LEU A 36 7.65 -15.43 -3.93
C LEU A 36 8.36 -16.06 -5.14
N SER A 37 9.11 -15.27 -5.93
CA SER A 37 9.80 -15.78 -7.11
C SER A 37 10.93 -16.78 -6.78
N PHE A 38 11.52 -16.68 -5.59
CA PHE A 38 12.50 -17.65 -5.08
C PHE A 38 11.80 -18.87 -4.47
N ASP A 39 10.77 -18.65 -3.64
CA ASP A 39 10.22 -19.72 -2.80
C ASP A 39 9.17 -20.58 -3.51
N ILE A 40 8.56 -20.12 -4.60
CA ILE A 40 7.55 -20.89 -5.34
C ILE A 40 8.06 -22.25 -5.85
N THR A 41 9.37 -22.38 -6.04
CA THR A 41 10.00 -23.64 -6.46
C THR A 41 10.41 -24.54 -5.29
N GLU A 42 10.66 -23.97 -4.11
CA GLU A 42 11.24 -24.70 -2.96
C GLU A 42 10.22 -24.97 -1.85
N ASN A 43 9.33 -24.01 -1.55
CA ASN A 43 8.34 -24.07 -0.47
C ASN A 43 7.00 -23.45 -0.92
N PRO A 44 6.19 -24.19 -1.71
CA PRO A 44 4.92 -23.68 -2.22
C PRO A 44 3.90 -23.34 -1.12
N ASP A 45 3.99 -23.97 0.06
CA ASP A 45 3.12 -23.68 1.21
C ASP A 45 3.40 -22.31 1.86
N GLU A 46 4.57 -21.70 1.59
CA GLU A 46 4.92 -20.36 2.08
C GLU A 46 4.47 -19.25 1.11
N CYS A 47 4.00 -19.61 -0.09
CA CYS A 47 3.52 -18.66 -1.09
C CYS A 47 2.34 -17.82 -0.61
N ASP A 48 1.46 -18.41 0.22
CA ASP A 48 0.29 -17.74 0.77
C ASP A 48 0.66 -16.51 1.61
N LEU A 49 1.80 -16.55 2.31
CA LEU A 49 2.26 -15.41 3.12
C LEU A 49 2.66 -14.22 2.23
N TYR A 50 3.31 -14.48 1.10
CA TYR A 50 3.67 -13.43 0.14
C TYR A 50 2.43 -12.82 -0.51
N LEU A 51 1.46 -13.67 -0.90
CA LEU A 51 0.18 -13.22 -1.45
C LEU A 51 -0.61 -12.36 -0.45
N ASP A 52 -0.69 -12.79 0.80
CA ASP A 52 -1.36 -12.03 1.88
C ASP A 52 -0.65 -10.69 2.16
N SER A 53 0.69 -10.67 2.16
CA SER A 53 1.48 -9.44 2.31
C SER A 53 1.19 -8.44 1.20
N MET A 54 1.19 -8.89 -0.07
CA MET A 54 0.85 -8.06 -1.22
C MET A 54 -0.57 -7.52 -1.14
N ALA A 55 -1.55 -8.37 -0.79
CA ALA A 55 -2.95 -7.98 -0.64
C ALA A 55 -3.12 -6.89 0.42
N LYS A 56 -2.47 -7.03 1.58
CA LYS A 56 -2.50 -6.01 2.66
C LYS A 56 -1.88 -4.69 2.23
N SER A 57 -0.80 -4.71 1.47
CA SER A 57 -0.20 -3.47 0.95
C SER A 57 -1.07 -2.81 -0.11
N ALA A 58 -1.74 -3.58 -0.98
CA ALA A 58 -2.72 -3.06 -1.92
C ALA A 58 -3.92 -2.41 -1.19
N GLU A 59 -4.50 -3.08 -0.19
CA GLU A 59 -5.60 -2.54 0.60
C GLU A 59 -5.22 -1.23 1.31
N LYS A 60 -3.97 -1.10 1.78
CA LYS A 60 -3.46 0.15 2.36
C LYS A 60 -3.36 1.26 1.32
N ILE A 61 -2.93 0.96 0.09
CA ILE A 61 -2.91 1.94 -1.00
C ILE A 61 -4.33 2.44 -1.28
N ASP A 62 -5.30 1.54 -1.39
CA ASP A 62 -6.71 1.94 -1.61
C ASP A 62 -7.21 2.84 -0.49
N LYS A 63 -6.92 2.51 0.79
CA LYS A 63 -7.27 3.36 1.94
C LYS A 63 -6.60 4.73 1.87
N LEU A 64 -5.34 4.81 1.48
CA LEU A 64 -4.60 6.06 1.33
C LEU A 64 -5.17 6.93 0.19
N LEU A 65 -5.60 6.31 -0.91
CA LEU A 65 -6.16 7.01 -2.06
C LEU A 65 -7.63 7.43 -1.87
N ASN A 66 -8.39 6.70 -1.04
CA ASN A 66 -9.74 7.10 -0.63
C ASN A 66 -9.76 8.41 0.18
N ILE A 67 -8.61 8.90 0.67
CA ILE A 67 -8.51 10.21 1.32
C ILE A 67 -8.70 11.36 0.31
N ILE A 68 -8.54 11.10 -0.99
CA ILE A 68 -8.52 12.09 -2.06
C ILE A 68 -9.75 11.96 -3.00
N SER A 69 -10.60 10.97 -2.79
CA SER A 69 -11.80 10.67 -3.61
C SER A 69 -13.06 11.18 -2.96
#